data_AF-V5KX85-F1
#
_entry.id   AF-V5KX85-F1
#
_cell.length_a   1.000
_cell.length_b   1.000
_cell.length_c   1.000
_cell.angle_alpha   90.00
_cell.angle_beta   90.00
_cell.angle_gamma   90.00
#
_symmetry.space_group_name_H-M   'P 1'
#
loop_
_entity.id
_entity.type
_entity.pdbx_description
1 polymer ?
#
loop_
_entity_poly.entity_id
_entity_poly.type
_entity_poly.pdbx_seq_one_letter_code
_entity_poly.pdbx_strand_id
1 'polypeptide(L)'
;MEGLNITDEMLSPNSVSRQLNDQIALAKAFVVIAKESNNLQFAWELSAQIRSSQILLSNAATRRVPLTIRETETAIRDTALILYQAQQLHYDSATMIMRLKAKIQTLEEQMSSVSEKSSKYGQIAAEEVPKSLYCLGILLTSEWFRSPNIQRKIKDRKQIEMKLKDNNLYHFCVFSDNILATSVVVNSTSMNSKNPDKIVFHLVTDEINYAAMKAWFSINSFRGVAVEVQKFEDFTWLNASYVPVLKQLQDTDTQSYYFSGNSDDGRTPIKFRNPKYLSMLNHLRFYIPEVFPALKKVVFLDDDVVVQKDLSDLFSIDLKDNVNGAVETCMETFHRYHKYLNYSHPLIRA
;
A
#
# COMPACT_ATOMS: atom_id res chain seq x y z
N MET A 1 52.08 33.48 -47.84
CA MET A 1 51.69 33.56 -46.42
C MET A 1 50.77 32.39 -46.17
N GLU A 2 51.24 31.38 -45.43
CA GLU A 2 50.39 30.30 -44.93
C GLU A 2 49.29 30.93 -44.06
N GLY A 3 48.04 30.58 -44.36
CA GLY A 3 46.90 31.04 -43.58
C GLY A 3 46.92 30.42 -42.19
N LEU A 4 46.34 31.14 -41.23
CA LEU A 4 46.14 30.70 -39.85
C LEU A 4 45.57 29.26 -39.78
N ASN A 5 46.33 28.32 -39.22
CA ASN A 5 45.79 27.01 -38.86
C ASN A 5 45.16 27.09 -37.46
N ILE A 6 43.84 27.20 -37.43
CA ILE A 6 43.04 27.34 -36.20
C ILE A 6 43.29 26.16 -35.25
N THR A 7 43.54 24.97 -35.77
CA THR A 7 43.79 23.77 -34.95
C THR A 7 45.11 23.88 -34.19
N ASP A 8 46.18 24.34 -34.85
CA ASP A 8 47.50 24.51 -34.20
C ASP A 8 47.48 25.66 -33.20
N GLU A 9 46.72 26.72 -33.49
CA GLU A 9 46.52 27.85 -32.58
C GLU A 9 45.75 27.45 -31.32
N MET A 10 44.76 26.56 -31.42
CA MET A 10 44.03 26.01 -30.25
C MET A 10 44.86 25.03 -29.42
N LEU A 11 45.88 24.40 -30.01
CA LEU A 11 46.79 23.50 -29.30
C LEU A 11 47.95 24.25 -28.62
N SER A 12 48.28 25.45 -29.08
CA SER A 12 49.38 26.26 -28.53
C SER A 12 49.06 26.80 -27.12
N PRO A 13 49.96 26.64 -26.13
CA PRO A 13 49.78 27.16 -24.76
C PRO A 13 49.91 28.68 -24.67
N ASN A 14 50.60 29.30 -25.64
CA ASN A 14 50.82 30.76 -25.68
C ASN A 14 49.79 31.48 -26.55
N SER A 15 48.77 30.75 -27.03
CA SER A 15 47.71 31.31 -27.86
C SER A 15 46.72 32.11 -27.02
N VAL A 16 46.62 33.40 -27.34
CA VAL A 16 45.65 34.32 -26.74
C VAL A 16 44.22 33.90 -27.09
N SER A 17 44.00 33.41 -28.32
CA SER A 17 42.72 32.91 -28.79
C SER A 17 42.25 31.71 -27.96
N ARG A 18 43.18 30.80 -27.61
CA ARG A 18 42.90 29.65 -26.72
C ARG A 18 42.53 30.13 -25.32
N GLN A 19 43.33 31.01 -24.74
CA GLN A 19 43.08 31.57 -23.40
C GLN A 19 41.69 32.23 -23.34
N LEU A 20 41.35 33.05 -24.32
CA LEU A 20 40.06 33.73 -24.39
C LEU A 20 38.89 32.73 -24.50
N ASN A 21 39.07 31.65 -25.25
CA ASN A 21 38.09 30.58 -25.38
C ASN A 21 37.89 29.81 -24.06
N ASP A 22 38.97 29.52 -23.34
CA ASP A 22 38.92 28.87 -22.01
C ASP A 22 38.19 29.75 -20.99
N GLN A 23 38.45 31.07 -21.00
CA GLN A 23 37.74 32.03 -20.14
C GLN A 23 36.25 32.14 -20.50
N ILE A 24 35.89 32.08 -21.79
CA ILE A 24 34.48 32.02 -22.23
C ILE A 24 33.82 30.74 -21.72
N ALA A 25 34.50 29.59 -21.79
CA ALA A 25 33.95 28.32 -21.31
C ALA A 25 33.65 28.39 -19.80
N LEU A 26 34.57 28.93 -19.01
CA LEU A 26 34.37 29.14 -17.57
C LEU A 26 33.23 30.14 -17.28
N ALA A 27 33.19 31.26 -17.99
CA ALA A 27 32.14 32.26 -17.83
C ALA A 27 30.75 31.67 -18.15
N LYS A 28 30.62 30.83 -19.17
CA LYS A 28 29.37 30.13 -19.49
C LYS A 28 28.90 29.23 -18.35
N ALA A 29 29.82 28.54 -17.66
CA ALA A 29 29.47 27.75 -16.48
C ALA A 29 28.92 28.66 -15.36
N PHE A 30 29.58 29.79 -15.08
CA PHE A 30 29.12 30.74 -14.07
C PHE A 30 27.77 31.41 -14.42
N VAL A 31 27.43 31.59 -15.70
CA VAL A 31 26.10 32.08 -16.10
C VAL A 31 24.99 31.14 -15.63
N VAL A 32 25.18 29.82 -15.81
CA VAL A 32 24.20 28.82 -15.37
C VAL A 32 24.06 28.87 -13.85
N ILE A 33 25.19 28.96 -13.15
CA ILE A 33 25.24 29.02 -11.68
C ILE A 33 24.57 30.27 -11.13
N ALA A 34 24.80 31.42 -11.76
CA ALA A 34 24.19 32.70 -11.39
C ALA A 34 22.66 32.65 -11.54
N LYS A 35 22.16 32.04 -12.63
CA LYS A 35 20.71 31.84 -12.84
C LYS A 35 20.09 30.93 -11.80
N GLU A 36 20.72 29.79 -11.50
CA GLU A 36 20.27 28.87 -10.44
C GLU A 36 20.28 29.52 -9.05
N SER A 37 21.19 30.48 -8.82
CA SER A 37 21.28 31.26 -7.59
C SER A 37 20.38 32.51 -7.59
N ASN A 38 19.52 32.67 -8.60
CA ASN A 38 18.64 33.83 -8.80
C ASN A 38 19.36 35.19 -8.92
N ASN A 39 20.65 35.19 -9.27
CA ASN A 39 21.43 36.40 -9.54
C ASN A 39 21.41 36.72 -11.05
N LEU A 40 20.25 37.20 -11.52
CA LEU A 40 20.01 37.47 -12.94
C LEU A 40 20.87 38.62 -13.48
N GLN A 41 21.19 39.60 -12.62
CA GLN A 41 22.04 40.75 -12.97
C GLN A 41 23.46 40.28 -13.34
N PHE A 42 24.07 39.49 -12.47
CA PHE A 42 25.42 38.96 -12.71
C PHE A 42 25.46 37.98 -13.89
N ALA A 43 24.39 37.18 -14.09
CA ALA A 43 24.25 36.33 -15.26
C ALA A 43 24.23 37.15 -16.57
N TRP A 44 23.61 38.34 -16.55
CA TRP A 44 23.59 39.26 -17.68
C TRP A 44 24.97 39.86 -17.95
N GLU A 45 25.68 40.31 -16.91
CA GLU A 45 27.04 40.87 -17.00
C GLU A 45 28.03 39.85 -17.58
N LEU A 46 28.03 38.61 -17.07
CA LEU A 46 28.79 37.50 -17.63
C LEU A 46 28.45 37.24 -19.11
N SER A 47 27.15 37.28 -19.45
CA SER A 47 26.69 37.06 -20.83
C SER A 47 27.14 38.18 -21.77
N ALA A 48 27.17 39.42 -21.31
CA ALA A 48 27.68 40.57 -22.07
C ALA A 48 29.19 40.41 -22.33
N GLN A 49 29.95 40.01 -21.32
CA GLN A 49 31.39 39.78 -21.46
C GLN A 49 31.71 38.61 -22.40
N ILE A 50 30.95 37.51 -22.34
CA ILE A 50 31.07 36.40 -23.28
C ILE A 50 30.87 36.88 -24.72
N ARG A 51 29.84 37.70 -24.98
CA ARG A 51 29.59 38.24 -26.32
C ARG A 51 30.73 39.11 -26.81
N SER A 52 31.28 39.98 -25.95
CA SER A 52 32.43 40.82 -26.28
C SER A 52 33.63 39.99 -26.72
N SER A 53 34.00 38.97 -25.93
CA SER A 53 35.11 38.07 -26.23
C SER A 53 34.86 37.21 -27.48
N GLN A 54 33.62 36.80 -27.74
CA GLN A 54 33.25 36.07 -28.96
C GLN A 54 33.36 36.93 -30.23
N ILE A 55 33.06 38.22 -30.16
CA ILE A 55 33.23 39.16 -31.27
C ILE A 55 34.72 39.28 -31.62
N LEU A 56 35.61 39.33 -30.64
CA LEU A 56 37.07 39.36 -30.87
C LEU A 56 37.56 38.08 -31.57
N LEU A 57 37.14 36.90 -31.12
CA LEU A 57 37.47 35.63 -31.76
C LEU A 57 36.93 35.56 -33.20
N SER A 58 35.70 36.02 -33.42
CA SER A 58 35.08 36.06 -34.75
C SER A 58 35.83 36.98 -35.72
N ASN A 59 36.25 38.15 -35.24
CA ASN A 59 37.04 39.11 -36.02
C ASN A 59 38.42 38.53 -36.41
N ALA A 60 39.09 37.85 -35.49
CA ALA A 60 40.37 37.18 -35.76
C ALA A 60 40.22 36.06 -36.79
N ALA A 61 39.18 35.21 -36.65
CA ALA A 61 38.88 34.15 -37.59
C ALA A 61 38.58 34.69 -39.00
N THR A 62 37.85 35.80 -39.10
CA THR A 62 37.52 36.46 -40.38
C THR A 62 38.77 37.04 -41.06
N ARG A 63 39.69 37.62 -40.27
CA ARG A 63 40.95 38.19 -40.76
C ARG A 63 42.01 37.13 -41.06
N ARG A 64 41.86 35.90 -40.55
CA ARG A 64 42.87 34.82 -40.59
C ARG A 64 44.23 35.28 -40.03
N VAL A 65 44.19 36.07 -38.97
CA VAL A 65 45.38 36.57 -38.24
C VAL A 65 45.16 36.29 -36.75
N PRO A 66 46.19 35.79 -36.02
CA PRO A 66 46.03 35.48 -34.60
C PRO A 66 45.77 36.75 -33.80
N LEU A 67 45.02 36.62 -32.71
CA LEU A 67 44.83 37.73 -31.77
C LEU A 67 46.16 38.11 -31.12
N THR A 68 46.44 39.40 -31.08
CA THR A 68 47.60 39.92 -30.35
C THR A 68 47.21 40.30 -28.93
N ILE A 69 48.19 40.25 -28.01
CA ILE A 69 47.99 40.58 -26.59
C ILE A 69 47.39 41.99 -26.42
N ARG A 70 47.82 42.96 -27.24
CA ARG A 70 47.32 44.35 -27.21
C ARG A 70 45.85 44.47 -27.61
N GLU A 71 45.37 43.66 -28.54
CA GLU A 71 43.97 43.68 -28.98
C GLU A 71 43.02 43.07 -27.94
N THR A 72 43.54 42.19 -27.09
CA THR A 72 42.74 41.41 -26.12
C THR A 72 42.92 41.85 -24.67
N GLU A 73 43.86 42.75 -24.37
CA GLU A 73 44.24 43.14 -23.01
C GLU A 73 43.04 43.58 -22.16
N THR A 74 42.16 44.42 -22.72
CA THR A 74 40.95 44.91 -22.06
C THR A 74 39.95 43.79 -21.81
N ALA A 75 39.65 42.98 -22.83
CA ALA A 75 38.72 41.86 -22.71
C ALA A 75 39.20 40.81 -21.70
N ILE A 76 40.50 40.49 -21.69
CA ILE A 76 41.09 39.55 -20.72
C ILE A 76 40.98 40.12 -19.30
N ARG A 77 41.31 41.41 -19.11
CA ARG A 77 41.21 42.08 -17.81
C ARG A 77 39.78 42.10 -17.27
N ASP A 78 38.82 42.50 -18.10
CA ASP A 78 37.41 42.62 -17.72
C ASP A 78 36.80 41.23 -17.44
N THR A 79 37.14 40.23 -18.25
CA THR A 79 36.73 38.84 -18.01
C THR A 79 37.34 38.31 -16.71
N ALA A 80 38.62 38.55 -16.45
CA ALA A 80 39.27 38.11 -15.22
C ALA A 80 38.60 38.74 -13.97
N LEU A 81 38.20 40.01 -14.05
CA LEU A 81 37.51 40.69 -12.95
C LEU A 81 36.16 40.06 -12.63
N ILE A 82 35.34 39.81 -13.65
CA ILE A 82 34.02 39.18 -13.46
C ILE A 82 34.17 37.72 -12.99
N LEU A 83 35.15 36.98 -13.49
CA LEU A 83 35.39 35.60 -13.02
C LEU A 83 35.87 35.57 -11.57
N TYR A 84 36.67 36.54 -11.14
CA TYR A 84 37.06 36.68 -9.75
C TYR A 84 35.86 37.02 -8.85
N GLN A 85 34.96 37.90 -9.30
CA GLN A 85 33.69 38.16 -8.61
C GLN A 85 32.84 36.88 -8.48
N ALA A 86 32.79 36.04 -9.52
CA ALA A 86 32.09 34.76 -9.46
C ALA A 86 32.67 33.81 -8.41
N GLN A 87 34.00 33.80 -8.25
CA GLN A 87 34.66 33.04 -7.18
C GLN A 87 34.29 33.58 -5.79
N GLN A 88 34.23 34.90 -5.61
CA GLN A 88 33.79 35.51 -4.34
C GLN A 88 32.31 35.20 -4.02
N LEU A 89 31.48 35.03 -5.03
CA LEU A 89 30.09 34.57 -4.88
C LEU A 89 29.97 33.06 -4.64
N HIS A 90 31.10 32.35 -4.48
CA HIS A 90 31.17 30.89 -4.33
C HIS A 90 30.49 30.14 -5.49
N TYR A 91 30.63 30.64 -6.72
CA TYR A 91 30.15 29.97 -7.92
C TYR A 91 31.11 28.88 -8.40
N ASP A 92 31.90 28.30 -7.50
CA ASP A 92 32.79 27.19 -7.80
C ASP A 92 32.02 25.85 -7.90
N SER A 93 32.65 24.89 -8.59
CA SER A 93 32.04 23.59 -8.87
C SER A 93 31.78 22.77 -7.60
N ALA A 94 32.61 22.91 -6.56
CA ALA A 94 32.44 22.14 -5.32
C ALA A 94 31.21 22.63 -4.53
N THR A 95 31.02 23.94 -4.43
CA THR A 95 29.84 24.54 -3.79
C THR A 95 28.55 24.16 -4.52
N MET A 96 28.56 24.13 -5.86
CA MET A 96 27.38 23.71 -6.63
C MET A 96 27.07 22.23 -6.51
N ILE A 97 28.09 21.36 -6.48
CA ILE A 97 27.90 19.93 -6.23
C ILE A 97 27.26 19.71 -4.85
N MET A 98 27.72 20.42 -3.82
CA MET A 98 27.10 20.33 -2.48
C MET A 98 25.66 20.81 -2.46
N ARG A 99 25.35 21.93 -3.13
CA ARG A 99 23.96 22.43 -3.25
C ARG A 99 23.07 21.46 -4.02
N LEU A 100 23.56 20.88 -5.11
CA LEU A 100 22.80 19.90 -5.89
C LEU A 100 22.54 18.65 -5.06
N LYS A 101 23.55 18.16 -4.31
CA LYS A 101 23.40 17.03 -3.39
C LYS A 101 22.34 17.32 -2.32
N ALA A 102 22.35 18.50 -1.72
CA ALA A 102 21.33 18.91 -0.75
C ALA A 102 19.93 18.94 -1.38
N LYS A 103 19.78 19.52 -2.58
CA LYS A 103 18.50 19.52 -3.32
C LYS A 103 18.02 18.10 -3.63
N ILE A 104 18.92 17.20 -4.06
CA ILE A 104 18.59 15.79 -4.32
C ILE A 104 18.08 15.12 -3.05
N GLN A 105 18.80 15.27 -1.94
CA GLN A 105 18.37 14.69 -0.66
C GLN A 105 17.01 15.22 -0.21
N THR A 106 16.77 16.53 -0.32
CA THR A 106 15.45 17.12 0.00
C THR A 106 14.34 16.57 -0.91
N LEU A 107 14.61 16.39 -2.21
CA LEU A 107 13.65 15.81 -3.15
C LEU A 107 13.37 14.33 -2.84
N GLU A 108 14.39 13.56 -2.47
CA GLU A 108 14.25 12.16 -2.04
C GLU A 108 13.40 12.04 -0.77
N GLU A 109 13.65 12.90 0.23
CA GLU A 109 12.86 12.96 1.47
C GLU A 109 11.39 13.32 1.19
N GLN A 110 11.14 14.29 0.30
CA GLN A 110 9.78 14.65 -0.13
C GLN A 110 9.10 13.50 -0.88
N MET A 111 9.81 12.84 -1.79
CA MET A 111 9.29 11.69 -2.53
C MET A 111 8.90 10.55 -1.59
N SER A 112 9.75 10.25 -0.61
CA SER A 112 9.47 9.24 0.43
C SER A 112 8.20 9.59 1.22
N SER A 113 8.08 10.83 1.70
CA SER A 113 6.90 11.29 2.44
C SER A 113 5.61 11.22 1.61
N VAL A 114 5.67 11.60 0.32
CA VAL A 114 4.51 11.52 -0.58
C VAL A 114 4.12 10.07 -0.86
N SER A 115 5.11 9.19 -1.06
CA SER A 115 4.88 7.75 -1.25
C SER A 115 4.21 7.12 -0.03
N GLU A 116 4.64 7.45 1.18
CA GLU A 116 4.04 6.98 2.42
C GLU A 116 2.58 7.42 2.55
N LYS A 117 2.30 8.72 2.31
CA LYS A 117 0.93 9.26 2.31
C LYS A 117 0.06 8.57 1.26
N SER A 118 0.57 8.37 0.05
CA SER A 118 -0.13 7.69 -1.03
C SER A 118 -0.50 6.25 -0.65
N SER A 119 0.42 5.51 -0.04
CA SER A 119 0.15 4.15 0.45
C SER A 119 -0.95 4.15 1.53
N LYS A 120 -0.89 5.11 2.47
CA LYS A 120 -1.89 5.22 3.54
C LYS A 120 -3.28 5.57 3.00
N TYR A 121 -3.37 6.51 2.07
CA TYR A 121 -4.64 6.87 1.42
C TYR A 121 -5.18 5.73 0.55
N GLY A 122 -4.31 4.99 -0.13
CA GLY A 122 -4.69 3.79 -0.86
C GLY A 122 -5.31 2.73 0.06
N GLN A 123 -4.73 2.52 1.24
CA GLN A 123 -5.30 1.61 2.24
C GLN A 123 -6.65 2.09 2.76
N ILE A 124 -6.77 3.36 3.15
CA ILE A 124 -8.04 3.95 3.59
C ILE A 124 -9.11 3.79 2.50
N ALA A 125 -8.79 4.11 1.24
CA ALA A 125 -9.75 3.99 0.15
C ALA A 125 -10.17 2.53 -0.15
N ALA A 126 -9.28 1.56 0.09
CA ALA A 126 -9.58 0.13 -0.09
C ALA A 126 -10.38 -0.47 1.07
N GLU A 127 -10.24 0.08 2.28
CA GLU A 127 -10.83 -0.47 3.50
C GLU A 127 -12.06 0.31 3.98
N GLU A 128 -12.21 1.58 3.62
CA GLU A 128 -13.35 2.39 4.03
C GLU A 128 -14.65 1.90 3.41
N VAL A 129 -15.62 1.70 4.28
CA VAL A 129 -17.00 1.44 3.92
C VAL A 129 -17.68 2.78 3.65
N PRO A 130 -18.37 2.98 2.50
CA PRO A 130 -19.14 4.18 2.23
C PRO A 130 -20.04 4.57 3.40
N LYS A 131 -20.10 5.86 3.75
CA LYS A 131 -20.89 6.36 4.90
C LYS A 131 -22.35 5.89 4.90
N SER A 132 -22.95 5.74 3.71
CA SER A 132 -24.31 5.21 3.55
C SER A 132 -24.45 3.77 4.08
N LEU A 133 -23.44 2.94 3.90
CA LEU A 133 -23.40 1.57 4.39
C LEU A 133 -23.10 1.51 5.90
N TYR A 134 -22.31 2.45 6.44
CA TYR A 134 -22.14 2.59 7.90
C TYR A 134 -23.47 2.91 8.60
N CYS A 135 -24.29 3.79 8.01
CA CYS A 135 -25.62 4.09 8.53
C CYS A 135 -26.54 2.86 8.58
N LEU A 136 -26.38 1.90 7.67
CA LEU A 136 -27.19 0.67 7.66
C LEU A 136 -27.01 -0.12 8.96
N GLY A 137 -25.78 -0.30 9.44
CA GLY A 137 -25.51 -1.01 10.69
C GLY A 137 -26.20 -0.34 11.88
N ILE A 138 -26.10 0.99 11.98
CA ILE A 138 -26.76 1.77 13.04
C ILE A 138 -28.29 1.65 12.96
N LEU A 139 -28.86 1.75 11.76
CA LEU A 139 -30.31 1.61 11.57
C LEU A 139 -30.79 0.23 11.97
N LEU A 140 -30.08 -0.84 11.57
CA LEU A 140 -30.43 -2.22 11.92
C LEU A 140 -30.31 -2.47 13.42
N THR A 141 -29.27 -1.96 14.07
CA THR A 141 -29.15 -2.01 15.53
C THR A 141 -30.30 -1.27 16.20
N SER A 142 -30.68 -0.09 15.70
CA SER A 142 -31.84 0.64 16.23
C SER A 142 -33.13 -0.15 16.09
N GLU A 143 -33.37 -0.75 14.92
CA GLU A 143 -34.53 -1.60 14.66
C GLU A 143 -34.55 -2.85 15.55
N TRP A 144 -33.41 -3.48 15.78
CA TRP A 144 -33.28 -4.64 16.67
C TRP A 144 -33.81 -4.36 18.08
N PHE A 145 -33.47 -3.19 18.65
CA PHE A 145 -33.90 -2.80 19.99
C PHE A 145 -35.29 -2.16 20.04
N ARG A 146 -35.75 -1.54 18.95
CA ARG A 146 -37.09 -0.91 18.86
C ARG A 146 -38.21 -1.90 18.59
N SER A 147 -37.96 -2.96 17.85
CA SER A 147 -39.00 -3.87 17.35
C SER A 147 -39.02 -5.20 18.13
N PRO A 148 -39.83 -5.32 19.20
CA PRO A 148 -39.94 -6.56 19.97
C PRO A 148 -40.46 -7.74 19.13
N ASN A 149 -41.15 -7.50 18.02
CA ASN A 149 -41.60 -8.52 17.08
C ASN A 149 -40.45 -9.25 16.37
N ILE A 150 -39.35 -8.55 16.08
CA ILE A 150 -38.14 -9.16 15.50
C ILE A 150 -37.52 -10.12 16.53
N GLN A 151 -37.44 -9.68 17.78
CA GLN A 151 -37.00 -10.52 18.90
C GLN A 151 -37.99 -11.66 19.20
N ARG A 152 -39.28 -11.50 18.89
CA ARG A 152 -40.32 -12.52 19.09
C ARG A 152 -40.33 -13.60 18.01
N LYS A 153 -40.03 -13.27 16.74
CA LYS A 153 -39.78 -14.26 15.67
C LYS A 153 -38.67 -15.25 16.05
N ILE A 154 -37.75 -14.83 16.91
CA ILE A 154 -36.67 -15.66 17.45
C ILE A 154 -37.15 -16.58 18.58
N LYS A 155 -38.29 -16.30 19.22
CA LYS A 155 -38.82 -17.16 20.31
C LYS A 155 -39.57 -18.40 19.81
N ASP A 156 -39.91 -18.49 18.52
CA ASP A 156 -40.48 -19.70 17.89
C ASP A 156 -39.38 -20.75 17.51
N ARG A 157 -38.20 -20.66 18.16
CA ARG A 157 -36.93 -21.29 17.76
C ARG A 157 -36.76 -22.78 17.97
N LYS A 158 -37.72 -23.51 18.56
CA LYS A 158 -37.52 -24.95 18.82
C LYS A 158 -37.18 -25.73 17.55
N GLN A 159 -37.77 -25.37 16.41
CA GLN A 159 -37.49 -26.02 15.14
C GLN A 159 -36.11 -25.65 14.57
N ILE A 160 -35.67 -24.40 14.73
CA ILE A 160 -34.35 -23.96 14.26
C ILE A 160 -33.27 -24.63 15.10
N GLU A 161 -33.40 -24.65 16.43
CA GLU A 161 -32.45 -25.31 17.33
C GLU A 161 -32.24 -26.78 17.01
N MET A 162 -33.29 -27.49 16.59
CA MET A 162 -33.18 -28.87 16.10
C MET A 162 -32.36 -28.94 14.81
N LYS A 163 -32.57 -28.02 13.85
CA LYS A 163 -31.79 -27.95 12.62
C LYS A 163 -30.32 -27.61 12.86
N LEU A 164 -29.97 -26.83 13.89
CA LEU A 164 -28.58 -26.38 14.11
C LEU A 164 -27.58 -27.51 14.38
N LYS A 165 -28.05 -28.67 14.84
CA LYS A 165 -27.22 -29.83 15.17
C LYS A 165 -27.53 -31.07 14.31
N ASP A 166 -28.42 -30.94 13.33
CA ASP A 166 -28.85 -32.06 12.50
C ASP A 166 -27.86 -32.31 11.35
N ASN A 167 -27.04 -33.33 11.53
CA ASN A 167 -26.01 -33.75 10.57
C ASN A 167 -26.56 -34.23 9.21
N ASN A 168 -27.88 -34.33 9.02
CA ASN A 168 -28.49 -34.60 7.71
C ASN A 168 -28.72 -33.33 6.87
N LEU A 169 -28.42 -32.15 7.43
CA LEU A 169 -28.53 -30.86 6.76
C LEU A 169 -27.17 -30.35 6.25
N TYR A 170 -27.23 -29.39 5.33
CA TYR A 170 -26.04 -28.77 4.74
C TYR A 170 -25.63 -27.56 5.57
N HIS A 171 -24.62 -27.74 6.41
CA HIS A 171 -24.11 -26.71 7.31
C HIS A 171 -22.99 -25.89 6.68
N PHE A 172 -23.24 -24.59 6.53
CA PHE A 172 -22.27 -23.61 6.10
C PHE A 172 -21.91 -22.68 7.27
N CYS A 173 -20.68 -22.19 7.33
CA CYS A 173 -20.30 -21.13 8.26
C CYS A 173 -19.59 -19.97 7.58
N VAL A 174 -19.84 -18.76 8.08
CA VAL A 174 -19.22 -17.51 7.64
C VAL A 174 -18.86 -16.70 8.88
N PHE A 175 -17.61 -16.26 8.97
CA PHE A 175 -17.12 -15.44 10.08
C PHE A 175 -16.79 -14.04 9.56
N SER A 176 -17.60 -13.04 9.92
CA SER A 176 -17.52 -11.70 9.33
C SER A 176 -18.22 -10.64 10.19
N ASP A 177 -17.72 -9.42 10.13
CA ASP A 177 -18.32 -8.19 10.66
C ASP A 177 -19.13 -7.44 9.58
N ASN A 178 -19.10 -7.91 8.33
CA ASN A 178 -19.74 -7.27 7.19
C ASN A 178 -21.10 -7.91 6.88
N ILE A 179 -22.15 -7.23 7.32
CA ILE A 179 -23.56 -7.65 7.16
C ILE A 179 -23.93 -7.85 5.68
N LEU A 180 -23.48 -6.96 4.79
CA LEU A 180 -23.85 -7.01 3.38
C LEU A 180 -23.12 -8.13 2.64
N ALA A 181 -21.81 -8.25 2.86
CA ALA A 181 -21.01 -9.33 2.28
C ALA A 181 -21.59 -10.69 2.71
N THR A 182 -21.82 -10.88 4.01
CA THR A 182 -22.47 -12.07 4.56
C THR A 182 -23.86 -12.31 3.96
N SER A 183 -24.66 -11.26 3.77
CA SER A 183 -25.97 -11.38 3.12
C SER A 183 -25.87 -11.83 1.66
N VAL A 184 -24.84 -11.39 0.93
CA VAL A 184 -24.61 -11.82 -0.46
C VAL A 184 -24.24 -13.30 -0.51
N VAL A 185 -23.37 -13.77 0.40
CA VAL A 185 -23.01 -15.20 0.49
C VAL A 185 -24.25 -16.05 0.77
N VAL A 186 -25.04 -15.70 1.79
CA VAL A 186 -26.25 -16.45 2.16
C VAL A 186 -27.28 -16.42 1.03
N ASN A 187 -27.52 -15.25 0.43
CA ASN A 187 -28.50 -15.10 -0.64
C ASN A 187 -28.08 -15.84 -1.92
N SER A 188 -26.83 -15.71 -2.34
CA SER A 188 -26.31 -16.40 -3.54
C SER A 188 -26.33 -17.92 -3.36
N THR A 189 -26.01 -18.42 -2.16
CA THR A 189 -26.11 -19.85 -1.82
C THR A 189 -27.56 -20.33 -1.83
N SER A 190 -28.47 -19.56 -1.24
CA SER A 190 -29.91 -19.86 -1.24
C SER A 190 -30.50 -19.88 -2.65
N MET A 191 -30.17 -18.88 -3.47
CA MET A 191 -30.68 -18.73 -4.83
C MET A 191 -30.27 -19.89 -5.75
N ASN A 192 -29.03 -20.36 -5.59
CA ASN A 192 -28.47 -21.41 -6.44
C ASN A 192 -28.64 -22.82 -5.88
N SER A 193 -29.26 -22.96 -4.70
CA SER A 193 -29.51 -24.28 -4.12
C SER A 193 -30.72 -24.98 -4.74
N LYS A 194 -30.60 -26.30 -4.91
CA LYS A 194 -31.70 -27.19 -5.28
C LYS A 194 -32.69 -27.39 -4.11
N ASN A 195 -32.21 -27.37 -2.87
CA ASN A 195 -32.99 -27.64 -1.66
C ASN A 195 -32.66 -26.64 -0.54
N PRO A 196 -33.09 -25.37 -0.66
CA PRO A 196 -32.72 -24.33 0.30
C PRO A 196 -33.22 -24.59 1.73
N ASP A 197 -34.31 -25.32 1.92
CA ASP A 197 -34.84 -25.70 3.25
C ASP A 197 -33.91 -26.64 4.06
N LYS A 198 -32.96 -27.29 3.36
CA LYS A 198 -31.95 -28.16 3.96
C LYS A 198 -30.65 -27.44 4.33
N ILE A 199 -30.54 -26.15 4.01
CA ILE A 199 -29.34 -25.36 4.28
C ILE A 199 -29.46 -24.69 5.64
N VAL A 200 -28.36 -24.77 6.40
CA VAL A 200 -28.18 -24.08 7.68
C VAL A 200 -26.91 -23.24 7.60
N PHE A 201 -27.05 -21.92 7.78
CA PHE A 201 -25.93 -21.00 7.91
C PHE A 201 -25.67 -20.69 9.38
N HIS A 202 -24.42 -20.87 9.79
CA HIS A 202 -23.89 -20.43 11.07
C HIS A 202 -22.99 -19.22 10.86
N LEU A 203 -23.50 -18.05 11.24
CA LEU A 203 -22.79 -16.79 11.10
C LEU A 203 -22.17 -16.42 12.44
N VAL A 204 -20.87 -16.12 12.46
CA VAL A 204 -20.18 -15.64 13.66
C VAL A 204 -19.67 -14.24 13.40
N THR A 205 -19.95 -13.34 14.33
CA THR A 205 -19.58 -11.91 14.29
C THR A 205 -19.05 -11.46 15.64
N ASP A 206 -18.55 -10.23 15.73
CA ASP A 206 -18.26 -9.55 16.99
C ASP A 206 -19.53 -9.00 17.68
N GLU A 207 -19.36 -8.53 18.90
CA GLU A 207 -20.41 -7.92 19.72
C GLU A 207 -20.99 -6.65 19.09
N ILE A 208 -20.17 -5.87 18.38
CA ILE A 208 -20.56 -4.59 17.78
C ILE A 208 -21.60 -4.80 16.67
N ASN A 209 -21.37 -5.79 15.81
CA ASN A 209 -22.19 -6.06 14.63
C ASN A 209 -23.29 -7.09 14.91
N TYR A 210 -23.26 -7.78 16.05
CA TYR A 210 -24.22 -8.82 16.42
C TYR A 210 -25.69 -8.35 16.32
N ALA A 211 -26.04 -7.23 16.94
CA ALA A 211 -27.42 -6.73 16.93
C ALA A 211 -27.93 -6.41 15.51
N ALA A 212 -27.10 -5.74 14.72
CA ALA A 212 -27.41 -5.39 13.35
C ALA A 212 -27.57 -6.63 12.45
N MET A 213 -26.66 -7.59 12.58
CA MET A 213 -26.72 -8.83 11.80
C MET A 213 -27.93 -9.68 12.20
N LYS A 214 -28.24 -9.78 13.50
CA LYS A 214 -29.46 -10.42 13.98
C LYS A 214 -30.72 -9.77 13.42
N ALA A 215 -30.79 -8.44 13.39
CA ALA A 215 -31.91 -7.73 12.76
C ALA A 215 -32.02 -8.07 11.27
N TRP A 216 -30.93 -7.94 10.51
CA TRP A 216 -30.93 -8.18 9.06
C TRP A 216 -31.46 -9.56 8.69
N PHE A 217 -30.93 -10.61 9.32
CA PHE A 217 -31.32 -12.00 9.03
C PHE A 217 -32.68 -12.40 9.63
N SER A 218 -33.27 -11.56 10.49
CA SER A 218 -34.64 -11.77 11.01
C SER A 218 -35.70 -11.02 10.19
N ILE A 219 -35.31 -9.91 9.54
CA ILE A 219 -36.17 -9.11 8.67
C ILE A 219 -36.26 -9.75 7.27
N ASN A 220 -35.14 -10.25 6.75
CA ASN A 220 -35.05 -10.85 5.43
C ASN A 220 -35.31 -12.36 5.45
N SER A 221 -35.85 -12.90 4.34
CA SER A 221 -36.05 -14.33 4.14
C SER A 221 -35.17 -14.83 2.99
N PHE A 222 -34.57 -16.01 3.16
CA PHE A 222 -33.64 -16.60 2.20
C PHE A 222 -34.17 -17.96 1.69
N ARG A 223 -35.39 -17.98 1.13
CA ARG A 223 -36.04 -19.18 0.55
C ARG A 223 -36.07 -20.42 1.46
N GLY A 224 -36.24 -20.22 2.78
CA GLY A 224 -36.34 -21.32 3.75
C GLY A 224 -35.02 -21.78 4.38
N VAL A 225 -33.90 -21.16 4.00
CA VAL A 225 -32.60 -21.35 4.67
C VAL A 225 -32.70 -20.98 6.15
N ALA A 226 -32.19 -21.85 7.02
CA ALA A 226 -32.05 -21.56 8.44
C ALA A 226 -30.76 -20.76 8.68
N VAL A 227 -30.84 -19.65 9.42
CA VAL A 227 -29.68 -18.81 9.74
C VAL A 227 -29.57 -18.62 11.25
N GLU A 228 -28.44 -18.99 11.82
CA GLU A 228 -28.05 -18.67 13.19
C GLU A 228 -26.95 -17.62 13.16
N VAL A 229 -27.07 -16.60 14.02
CA VAL A 229 -26.01 -15.61 14.23
C VAL A 229 -25.56 -15.74 15.68
N GLN A 230 -24.26 -15.92 15.87
CA GLN A 230 -23.58 -16.01 17.15
C GLN A 230 -22.55 -14.87 17.25
N LYS A 231 -22.28 -14.42 18.47
CA LYS A 231 -21.15 -13.54 18.75
C LYS A 231 -20.04 -14.33 19.42
N PHE A 232 -18.79 -14.15 18.98
CA PHE A 232 -17.69 -15.00 19.48
C PHE A 232 -17.33 -14.69 20.93
N GLU A 233 -17.72 -13.52 21.45
CA GLU A 233 -17.52 -13.15 22.85
C GLU A 233 -18.30 -14.06 23.81
N ASP A 234 -19.35 -14.75 23.32
CA ASP A 234 -20.10 -15.74 24.11
C ASP A 234 -19.40 -17.12 24.18
N PHE A 235 -18.30 -17.32 23.43
CA PHE A 235 -17.56 -18.59 23.44
C PHE A 235 -16.70 -18.71 24.69
N THR A 236 -17.17 -19.49 25.67
CA THR A 236 -16.49 -19.65 26.97
C THR A 236 -15.10 -20.30 26.87
N TRP A 237 -14.84 -21.07 25.81
CA TRP A 237 -13.53 -21.67 25.54
C TRP A 237 -12.54 -20.68 24.92
N LEU A 238 -13.02 -19.57 24.37
CA LEU A 238 -12.22 -18.58 23.65
C LEU A 238 -11.50 -17.65 24.64
N ASN A 239 -10.35 -18.09 25.14
CA ASN A 239 -9.53 -17.32 26.08
C ASN A 239 -8.05 -17.32 25.66
N ALA A 240 -7.27 -16.39 26.23
CA ALA A 240 -5.86 -16.20 25.90
C ALA A 240 -4.94 -17.38 26.28
N SER A 241 -5.40 -18.28 27.17
CA SER A 241 -4.66 -19.49 27.51
C SER A 241 -4.81 -20.58 26.44
N TYR A 242 -5.92 -20.59 25.72
CA TYR A 242 -6.22 -21.57 24.68
C TYR A 242 -5.92 -21.07 23.26
N VAL A 243 -6.13 -19.78 23.00
CA VAL A 243 -5.94 -19.18 21.67
C VAL A 243 -4.73 -18.24 21.68
N PRO A 244 -3.60 -18.62 21.06
CA PRO A 244 -2.36 -17.84 21.07
C PRO A 244 -2.51 -16.44 20.47
N VAL A 245 -3.41 -16.28 19.51
CA VAL A 245 -3.68 -14.98 18.87
C VAL A 245 -4.29 -13.98 19.85
N LEU A 246 -5.17 -14.43 20.77
CA LEU A 246 -5.70 -13.55 21.81
C LEU A 246 -4.60 -13.07 22.75
N LYS A 247 -3.62 -13.92 23.04
CA LYS A 247 -2.44 -13.53 23.82
C LYS A 247 -1.59 -12.48 23.09
N GLN A 248 -1.42 -12.62 21.78
CA GLN A 248 -0.75 -11.61 20.95
C GLN A 248 -1.53 -10.30 20.86
N LEU A 249 -2.87 -10.36 20.78
CA LEU A 249 -3.73 -9.19 20.79
C LEU A 249 -3.70 -8.43 22.12
N GLN A 250 -3.43 -9.11 23.23
CA GLN A 250 -3.30 -8.48 24.55
C GLN A 250 -1.91 -7.88 24.79
N ASP A 251 -0.93 -8.19 23.95
CA ASP A 251 0.43 -7.71 24.07
C ASP A 251 0.56 -6.29 23.49
N THR A 252 0.95 -5.34 24.34
CA THR A 252 1.09 -3.92 23.99
C THR A 252 2.12 -3.67 22.89
N ASP A 253 3.18 -4.47 22.84
CA ASP A 253 4.22 -4.34 21.82
C ASP A 253 3.70 -4.81 20.46
N THR A 254 2.95 -5.90 20.42
CA THR A 254 2.26 -6.40 19.23
C THR A 254 1.18 -5.42 18.75
N GLN A 255 0.36 -4.87 19.65
CA GLN A 255 -0.59 -3.80 19.30
C GLN A 255 0.13 -2.59 18.72
N SER A 256 1.25 -2.16 19.30
CA SER A 256 2.04 -1.06 18.75
C SER A 256 2.57 -1.39 17.35
N TYR A 257 3.00 -2.62 17.08
CA TYR A 257 3.51 -3.01 15.77
C TYR A 257 2.44 -2.94 14.65
N TYR A 258 1.19 -3.32 14.95
CA TYR A 258 0.10 -3.32 13.98
C TYR A 258 -0.69 -2.00 13.92
N PHE A 259 -0.78 -1.24 15.03
CA PHE A 259 -1.60 -0.03 15.14
C PHE A 259 -0.77 1.27 15.23
N SER A 260 0.54 1.23 15.51
CA SER A 260 1.37 2.44 15.53
C SER A 260 1.86 2.79 14.13
N GLY A 261 1.63 4.03 13.73
CA GLY A 261 2.07 4.58 12.45
C GLY A 261 3.51 5.09 12.43
N ASN A 262 4.26 5.00 13.53
CA ASN A 262 5.54 5.69 13.72
C ASN A 262 6.47 4.85 14.59
N SER A 263 7.37 4.05 14.02
CA SER A 263 8.63 3.59 14.67
C SER A 263 9.29 2.37 14.01
N ASP A 264 9.26 2.21 12.68
CA ASP A 264 10.24 1.27 12.11
C ASP A 264 10.79 1.77 10.79
N ASP A 265 12.10 1.59 10.67
CA ASP A 265 13.09 2.20 9.76
C ASP A 265 12.89 1.81 8.28
N GLY A 266 11.64 1.85 7.78
CA GLY A 266 11.27 1.48 6.42
C GLY A 266 11.41 -0.01 6.07
N ARG A 267 11.69 -0.88 7.06
CA ARG A 267 12.08 -2.28 6.79
C ARG A 267 10.93 -3.26 6.55
N THR A 268 9.72 -2.97 7.06
CA THR A 268 8.56 -3.86 6.90
C THR A 268 7.49 -3.23 6.00
N PRO A 269 7.10 -3.90 4.90
CA PRO A 269 6.06 -3.39 4.00
C PRO A 269 4.75 -3.13 4.74
N ILE A 270 4.14 -1.97 4.50
CA ILE A 270 2.87 -1.51 5.10
C ILE A 270 1.75 -2.56 4.95
N LYS A 271 1.79 -3.41 3.92
CA LYS A 271 0.86 -4.53 3.71
C LYS A 271 0.73 -5.48 4.91
N PHE A 272 1.77 -5.63 5.73
CA PHE A 272 1.77 -6.53 6.88
C PHE A 272 1.27 -5.87 8.19
N ARG A 273 0.94 -4.58 8.16
CA ARG A 273 0.36 -3.83 9.30
C ARG A 273 -1.16 -3.64 9.14
N ASN A 274 -1.85 -4.65 8.61
CA ASN A 274 -3.31 -4.57 8.47
C ASN A 274 -4.00 -5.06 9.77
N PRO A 275 -4.82 -4.22 10.44
CA PRO A 275 -5.63 -4.64 11.58
C PRO A 275 -6.51 -5.86 11.33
N LYS A 276 -6.87 -6.16 10.07
CA LYS A 276 -7.58 -7.39 9.70
C LYS A 276 -6.80 -8.66 10.05
N TYR A 277 -5.46 -8.65 10.05
CA TYR A 277 -4.66 -9.79 10.51
C TYR A 277 -4.79 -10.03 12.02
N LEU A 278 -5.29 -9.04 12.75
CA LEU A 278 -5.60 -9.10 14.17
C LEU A 278 -7.10 -9.34 14.43
N SER A 279 -7.94 -9.35 13.40
CA SER A 279 -9.37 -9.65 13.57
C SER A 279 -9.54 -11.10 14.00
N MET A 280 -10.15 -11.29 15.18
CA MET A 280 -10.45 -12.62 15.72
C MET A 280 -11.31 -13.46 14.78
N LEU A 281 -12.19 -12.84 13.99
CA LEU A 281 -13.04 -13.51 13.01
C LEU A 281 -12.23 -14.28 11.95
N ASN A 282 -11.05 -13.78 11.58
CA ASN A 282 -10.16 -14.47 10.64
C ASN A 282 -9.49 -15.70 11.27
N HIS A 283 -9.25 -15.67 12.59
CA HIS A 283 -8.58 -16.75 13.32
C HIS A 283 -9.54 -17.83 13.83
N LEU A 284 -10.83 -17.52 14.00
CA LEU A 284 -11.84 -18.49 14.39
C LEU A 284 -11.95 -19.67 13.41
N ARG A 285 -11.50 -19.50 12.16
CA ARG A 285 -11.46 -20.55 11.13
C ARG A 285 -10.69 -21.79 11.58
N PHE A 286 -9.67 -21.62 12.41
CA PHE A 286 -8.90 -22.73 12.99
C PHE A 286 -9.65 -23.49 14.07
N TYR A 287 -10.69 -22.88 14.64
CA TYR A 287 -11.46 -23.40 15.78
C TYR A 287 -12.89 -23.79 15.40
N ILE A 288 -13.17 -24.01 14.10
CA ILE A 288 -14.49 -24.48 13.64
C ILE A 288 -14.96 -25.72 14.41
N PRO A 289 -14.12 -26.72 14.73
CA PRO A 289 -14.51 -27.86 15.56
C PRO A 289 -14.98 -27.47 16.97
N GLU A 290 -14.36 -26.47 17.59
CA GLU A 290 -14.72 -25.96 18.92
C GLU A 290 -15.97 -25.07 18.87
N VAL A 291 -16.18 -24.34 17.76
CA VAL A 291 -17.40 -23.55 17.52
C VAL A 291 -18.60 -24.49 17.30
N PHE A 292 -18.43 -25.57 16.53
CA PHE A 292 -19.52 -26.48 16.13
C PHE A 292 -19.24 -27.97 16.45
N PRO A 293 -19.03 -28.35 17.72
CA PRO A 293 -18.59 -29.70 18.10
C PRO A 293 -19.62 -30.81 17.82
N ALA A 294 -20.88 -30.45 17.60
CA ALA A 294 -21.95 -31.41 17.30
C ALA A 294 -22.04 -31.78 15.80
N LEU A 295 -21.30 -31.08 14.93
CA LEU A 295 -21.38 -31.24 13.48
C LEU A 295 -20.20 -32.07 12.97
N LYS A 296 -20.50 -33.04 12.10
CA LYS A 296 -19.53 -33.93 11.45
C LYS A 296 -18.84 -33.27 10.26
N LYS A 297 -19.53 -32.38 9.56
CA LYS A 297 -19.01 -31.68 8.37
C LYS A 297 -19.64 -30.30 8.26
N VAL A 298 -18.80 -29.31 8.00
CA VAL A 298 -19.21 -27.92 7.76
C VAL A 298 -18.42 -27.39 6.56
N VAL A 299 -19.06 -26.61 5.72
CA VAL A 299 -18.39 -25.88 4.63
C VAL A 299 -18.19 -24.43 5.07
N PHE A 300 -16.93 -24.03 5.20
CA PHE A 300 -16.57 -22.63 5.42
C PHE A 300 -16.65 -21.84 4.11
N LEU A 301 -17.32 -20.69 4.14
CA LEU A 301 -17.33 -19.72 3.04
C LEU A 301 -16.78 -18.39 3.56
N ASP A 302 -15.87 -17.78 2.81
CA ASP A 302 -15.43 -16.42 3.10
C ASP A 302 -16.55 -15.42 2.79
N ASP A 303 -16.48 -14.21 3.34
CA ASP A 303 -17.53 -13.21 3.12
C ASP A 303 -17.47 -12.51 1.75
N ASP A 304 -16.33 -12.63 1.06
CA ASP A 304 -16.07 -12.07 -0.26
C ASP A 304 -16.39 -13.02 -1.43
N VAL A 305 -17.16 -14.09 -1.18
CA VAL A 305 -17.56 -15.06 -2.21
C VAL A 305 -18.99 -14.86 -2.72
N VAL A 306 -19.22 -15.28 -3.97
CA VAL A 306 -20.58 -15.37 -4.54
C VAL A 306 -20.78 -16.78 -5.08
N VAL A 307 -21.74 -17.50 -4.51
CA VAL A 307 -22.04 -18.88 -4.90
C VAL A 307 -22.88 -18.87 -6.17
N GLN A 308 -22.40 -19.53 -7.23
CA GLN A 308 -23.05 -19.58 -8.54
C GLN A 308 -23.69 -20.94 -8.88
N LYS A 309 -23.48 -21.96 -8.05
CA LYS A 309 -24.00 -23.31 -8.25
C LYS A 309 -24.33 -23.95 -6.90
N ASP A 310 -25.17 -24.97 -6.94
CA ASP A 310 -25.50 -25.76 -5.76
C ASP A 310 -24.24 -26.43 -5.20
N LEU A 311 -24.01 -26.24 -3.89
CA LEU A 311 -22.82 -26.74 -3.18
C LEU A 311 -23.08 -28.04 -2.41
N SER A 312 -24.27 -28.65 -2.54
CA SER A 312 -24.63 -29.83 -1.73
C SER A 312 -23.71 -31.03 -1.98
N ASP A 313 -23.19 -31.15 -3.21
CA ASP A 313 -22.26 -32.23 -3.60
C ASP A 313 -20.95 -32.20 -2.78
N LEU A 314 -20.55 -31.03 -2.23
CA LEU A 314 -19.37 -30.93 -1.35
C LEU A 314 -19.52 -31.78 -0.08
N PHE A 315 -20.75 -31.93 0.43
CA PHE A 315 -21.00 -32.71 1.64
C PHE A 315 -20.86 -34.22 1.41
N SER A 316 -20.94 -34.67 0.16
CA SER A 316 -20.78 -36.07 -0.23
C SER A 316 -19.33 -36.46 -0.52
N ILE A 317 -18.39 -35.51 -0.54
CA ILE A 317 -16.97 -35.79 -0.77
C ILE A 317 -16.40 -36.58 0.41
N ASP A 318 -15.74 -37.70 0.11
CA ASP A 318 -14.93 -38.46 1.07
C ASP A 318 -13.58 -37.78 1.28
N LEU A 319 -13.30 -37.41 2.53
CA LEU A 319 -12.05 -36.74 2.92
C LEU A 319 -10.91 -37.73 3.20
N LYS A 320 -11.14 -39.05 3.16
CA LYS A 320 -10.10 -40.08 3.38
C LYS A 320 -9.26 -39.83 4.64
N ASP A 321 -9.94 -39.69 5.78
CA ASP A 321 -9.36 -39.40 7.10
C ASP A 321 -8.66 -38.03 7.23
N ASN A 322 -8.72 -37.15 6.23
CA ASN A 322 -8.23 -35.78 6.36
C ASN A 322 -9.21 -34.90 7.15
N VAL A 323 -8.67 -34.00 7.97
CA VAL A 323 -9.45 -33.09 8.84
C VAL A 323 -10.18 -32.01 8.04
N ASN A 324 -9.63 -31.58 6.90
CA ASN A 324 -10.21 -30.57 6.04
C ASN A 324 -9.93 -30.85 4.55
N GLY A 325 -10.77 -30.28 3.68
CA GLY A 325 -10.55 -30.21 2.24
C GLY A 325 -10.58 -28.75 1.78
N ALA A 326 -9.80 -28.43 0.76
CA ALA A 326 -9.72 -27.09 0.18
C ALA A 326 -9.59 -27.18 -1.35
N VAL A 327 -9.92 -26.09 -2.04
CA VAL A 327 -9.77 -25.98 -3.50
C VAL A 327 -8.32 -25.68 -3.84
N GLU A 328 -7.78 -26.39 -4.83
CA GLU A 328 -6.45 -26.12 -5.39
C GLU A 328 -6.47 -24.79 -6.18
N THR A 329 -5.47 -23.95 -5.96
CA THR A 329 -5.38 -22.65 -6.64
C THR A 329 -4.83 -22.83 -8.06
N CYS A 330 -5.50 -22.22 -9.06
CA CYS A 330 -5.17 -22.39 -10.47
C CYS A 330 -3.89 -21.66 -10.96
N MET A 331 -3.14 -20.96 -10.10
CA MET A 331 -1.96 -20.16 -10.48
C MET A 331 -0.81 -20.22 -9.44
N GLU A 332 0.41 -19.91 -9.89
CA GLU A 332 1.65 -20.02 -9.11
C GLU A 332 1.62 -19.40 -7.69
N THR A 333 2.25 -20.13 -6.77
CA THR A 333 3.01 -19.70 -5.57
C THR A 333 2.50 -18.54 -4.70
N PHE A 334 1.20 -18.38 -4.50
CA PHE A 334 0.75 -17.61 -3.33
C PHE A 334 1.17 -18.33 -2.04
N HIS A 335 1.88 -17.58 -1.19
CA HIS A 335 2.20 -17.91 0.19
C HIS A 335 2.66 -19.34 0.51
N ARG A 336 3.60 -19.91 -0.26
CA ARG A 336 4.17 -21.23 0.08
C ARG A 336 4.75 -21.21 1.49
N TYR A 337 4.32 -22.15 2.33
CA TYR A 337 4.72 -22.22 3.74
C TYR A 337 6.24 -22.17 3.95
N HIS A 338 7.07 -22.72 3.05
CA HIS A 338 8.54 -22.67 3.21
C HIS A 338 9.12 -21.26 3.17
N LYS A 339 8.36 -20.27 2.68
CA LYS A 339 8.73 -18.85 2.70
C LYS A 339 8.46 -18.21 4.07
N TYR A 340 7.63 -18.82 4.92
CA TYR A 340 7.18 -18.28 6.21
C TYR A 340 7.55 -19.16 7.40
N LEU A 341 7.73 -20.45 7.16
CA LEU A 341 8.02 -21.46 8.16
C LEU A 341 9.37 -22.10 7.86
N ASN A 342 10.22 -22.12 8.88
CA ASN A 342 11.46 -22.86 8.84
C ASN A 342 11.17 -24.34 9.15
N TYR A 343 11.05 -25.16 8.11
CA TYR A 343 10.81 -26.61 8.24
C TYR A 343 11.97 -27.39 8.89
N SER A 344 13.15 -26.78 9.02
CA SER A 344 14.25 -27.35 9.80
C SER A 344 14.07 -27.14 11.30
N HIS A 345 13.09 -26.34 11.74
CA HIS A 345 12.83 -26.09 13.15
C HIS A 345 12.26 -27.34 13.83
N PRO A 346 12.76 -27.75 15.02
CA PRO A 346 12.36 -28.99 15.69
C PRO A 346 10.85 -29.12 15.97
N LEU A 347 10.13 -28.00 16.13
CA LEU A 347 8.68 -27.97 16.34
C LEU A 347 7.83 -28.08 15.06
N ILE A 348 8.45 -27.94 13.88
CA ILE A 348 7.77 -27.90 12.58
C ILE A 348 8.18 -29.08 11.69
N ARG A 349 9.40 -29.61 11.91
CA ARG A 349 9.87 -30.86 11.33
C ARG A 349 8.85 -31.97 11.63
N ALA A 350 8.18 -32.44 10.57
CA ALA A 350 7.29 -33.60 10.62
C ALA A 350 8.08 -34.90 10.86
#